data_AF-A0A3D6BUS6-F1
#
_entry.id   AF-A0A3D6BUS6-F1
#
_cell.length_a   1.000
_cell.length_b   1.000
_cell.length_c   1.000
_cell.angle_alpha   90.00
_cell.angle_beta   90.00
_cell.angle_gamma   90.00
#
_symmetry.space_group_name_H-M   'P 1'
#
loop_
_entity.id
_entity.type
_entity.pdbx_description
1 polymer ?
#
loop_
_entity_poly.entity_id
_entity_poly.type
_entity_poly.pdbx_seq_one_letter_code
_entity_poly.pdbx_strand_id
1 'polypeptide(L)'
;SGKYIALLDGDDYWTDPLKLQKQVDFLETNDEYNYCSHNSYSLKKGDFQGVKLNIREITFENLIFKNILNSATLVFRANSFRLPDYFVHLETGDWAIQLISIKDSKAFVLEDFMSVYRIHEKSLWNTISKKEMCLKGIKLQKGMKKFYVDEYSHKIISKAILERKKEFGLKSNTFLSKLMKKISFNWKIL
;
A
#
# COMPACT_ATOMS: atom_id res chain seq x y z
N SER A 1 -27.61 0.37 -0.51
CA SER A 1 -26.18 -0.01 -0.53
C SER A 1 -25.56 0.49 -1.82
N GLY A 2 -24.29 0.92 -1.81
CA GLY A 2 -23.57 1.35 -3.02
C GLY A 2 -22.80 0.19 -3.67
N LYS A 3 -22.74 0.15 -5.00
CA LYS A 3 -21.95 -0.85 -5.76
C LYS A 3 -20.45 -0.58 -5.73
N TYR A 4 -20.06 0.67 -5.51
CA TYR A 4 -18.68 1.13 -5.51
C TYR A 4 -18.35 1.93 -4.26
N ILE A 5 -17.07 1.91 -3.88
CA ILE A 5 -16.50 2.66 -2.75
C ILE A 5 -15.32 3.48 -3.27
N ALA A 6 -15.39 4.80 -3.11
CA ALA A 6 -14.28 5.70 -3.38
C ALA A 6 -13.63 6.13 -2.06
N LEU A 7 -12.31 6.29 -2.04
CA LEU A 7 -11.58 6.83 -0.89
C LEU A 7 -11.20 8.29 -1.16
N LEU A 8 -11.23 9.11 -0.12
CA LEU A 8 -10.78 10.50 -0.12
C LEU A 8 -10.37 10.88 1.30
N ASP A 9 -9.11 11.27 1.47
CA ASP A 9 -8.62 11.79 2.74
C ASP A 9 -9.09 13.23 2.91
N GLY A 10 -9.37 13.65 4.15
CA GLY A 10 -9.94 14.98 4.43
C GLY A 10 -9.02 16.15 4.06
N ASP A 11 -7.73 15.87 3.89
CA ASP A 11 -6.75 16.81 3.38
C ASP A 11 -6.45 16.66 1.87
N ASP A 12 -7.19 15.86 1.10
CA ASP A 12 -7.05 15.79 -0.36
C ASP A 12 -8.29 16.34 -1.08
N TYR A 13 -8.21 16.49 -2.41
CA TYR A 13 -9.39 16.84 -3.22
C TYR A 13 -9.32 16.29 -4.65
N TRP A 14 -10.49 16.07 -5.25
CA TRP A 14 -10.64 15.73 -6.66
C TRP A 14 -10.71 16.99 -7.52
N THR A 15 -10.15 16.93 -8.72
CA THR A 15 -10.10 18.05 -9.68
C THR A 15 -10.96 17.85 -10.90
N ASP A 16 -11.32 16.59 -11.21
CA ASP A 16 -12.14 16.24 -12.36
C ASP A 16 -13.57 15.92 -11.88
N PRO A 17 -14.60 16.67 -12.32
CA PRO A 17 -15.99 16.38 -11.96
C PRO A 17 -16.49 15.03 -12.49
N LEU A 18 -15.83 14.45 -13.51
CA LEU A 18 -16.15 13.15 -14.09
C LEU A 18 -15.33 12.00 -13.50
N LYS A 19 -14.49 12.25 -12.49
CA LYS A 19 -13.59 11.25 -11.86
C LYS A 19 -14.30 9.94 -11.54
N LEU A 20 -15.43 10.03 -10.83
CA LEU A 20 -16.21 8.84 -10.44
C LEU A 20 -16.85 8.15 -11.64
N GLN A 21 -17.40 8.91 -12.58
CA GLN A 21 -18.04 8.36 -13.78
C GLN A 21 -17.03 7.56 -14.61
N LYS A 22 -15.86 8.15 -14.92
CA LYS A 22 -14.79 7.49 -15.68
C LYS A 22 -14.32 6.19 -15.02
N GLN A 23 -14.12 6.21 -13.71
CA GLN A 23 -13.66 5.04 -12.96
C GLN A 23 -14.72 3.94 -12.85
N VAL A 24 -15.99 4.32 -12.65
CA VAL A 24 -17.11 3.37 -12.62
C VAL A 24 -17.33 2.77 -14.01
N ASP A 25 -17.36 3.58 -15.07
CA ASP A 25 -17.51 3.09 -16.45
C ASP A 25 -16.42 2.09 -16.81
N PHE A 26 -15.17 2.39 -16.44
CA PHE A 26 -14.07 1.45 -16.60
C PHE A 26 -14.34 0.13 -15.88
N LEU A 27 -14.78 0.17 -14.61
CA LEU A 27 -15.06 -1.06 -13.88
C LEU A 27 -16.25 -1.81 -14.47
N GLU A 28 -17.35 -1.15 -14.83
CA GLU A 28 -18.53 -1.80 -15.43
C GLU A 28 -18.22 -2.59 -16.71
N THR A 29 -17.22 -2.17 -17.49
CA THR A 29 -16.83 -2.86 -18.73
C THR A 29 -15.66 -3.83 -18.57
N ASN A 30 -15.06 -3.94 -17.38
CA ASN A 30 -13.87 -4.77 -17.14
C ASN A 30 -14.00 -5.51 -15.78
N ASP A 31 -14.60 -6.70 -15.80
CA ASP A 31 -14.90 -7.49 -14.60
C ASP A 31 -13.68 -8.18 -13.98
N GLU A 32 -12.54 -8.24 -14.67
CA GLU A 32 -11.29 -8.78 -14.13
C GLU A 32 -10.55 -7.82 -13.18
N TYR A 33 -11.07 -6.60 -12.99
CA TYR A 33 -10.55 -5.61 -12.05
C TYR A 33 -11.51 -5.36 -10.90
N ASN A 34 -11.01 -5.57 -9.68
CA ASN A 34 -11.73 -5.27 -8.46
C ASN A 34 -11.71 -3.79 -8.08
N TYR A 35 -10.70 -3.06 -8.55
CA TYR A 35 -10.58 -1.63 -8.32
C TYR A 35 -9.72 -0.96 -9.39
N CYS A 36 -9.85 0.36 -9.46
CA CYS A 36 -9.02 1.18 -10.32
C CYS A 36 -8.48 2.41 -9.57
N SER A 37 -7.50 3.04 -10.19
CA SER A 37 -6.80 4.23 -9.71
C SER A 37 -6.51 5.15 -10.90
N HIS A 38 -5.92 6.30 -10.65
CA HIS A 38 -5.47 7.22 -11.70
C HIS A 38 -4.22 7.98 -11.22
N ASN A 39 -3.61 8.77 -12.10
CA ASN A 39 -2.49 9.63 -11.73
C ASN A 39 -2.95 10.79 -10.84
N SER A 40 -2.07 11.35 -10.02
CA SER A 40 -2.43 12.46 -9.13
C SER A 40 -1.46 13.62 -9.28
N TYR A 41 -1.93 14.82 -9.01
CA TYR A 41 -1.04 15.94 -8.72
C TYR A 41 -0.58 15.86 -7.27
N SER A 42 0.62 16.35 -6.98
CA SER A 42 1.08 16.63 -5.62
C SER A 42 1.17 18.13 -5.39
N LEU A 43 0.69 18.59 -4.24
CA LEU A 43 0.81 19.99 -3.82
C LEU A 43 1.64 20.08 -2.54
N LYS A 44 2.83 20.69 -2.61
CA LYS A 44 3.72 20.86 -1.45
C LYS A 44 4.26 22.28 -1.38
N LYS A 45 3.92 23.03 -0.33
CA LYS A 45 4.37 24.44 -0.16
C LYS A 45 4.09 25.33 -1.38
N GLY A 46 2.96 25.12 -2.05
CA GLY A 46 2.60 25.86 -3.27
C GLY A 46 3.18 25.28 -4.57
N ASP A 47 4.13 24.34 -4.50
CA ASP A 47 4.63 23.62 -5.67
C ASP A 47 3.62 22.55 -6.09
N PHE A 48 3.17 22.63 -7.34
CA PHE A 48 2.14 21.78 -7.93
C PHE A 48 2.71 20.97 -9.09
N GLN A 49 2.79 19.66 -8.93
CA GLN A 49 3.44 18.77 -9.89
C GLN A 49 2.56 17.56 -10.22
N GLY A 50 2.50 17.18 -11.50
CA GLY A 50 1.90 15.91 -11.92
C GLY A 50 2.80 14.73 -11.55
N VAL A 51 2.27 13.80 -10.76
CA VAL A 51 2.92 12.52 -10.43
C VAL A 51 2.32 11.42 -11.31
N LYS A 52 3.04 11.09 -12.40
CA LYS A 52 2.66 9.98 -13.29
C LYS A 52 3.18 8.65 -12.76
N LEU A 53 2.30 7.66 -12.68
CA LEU A 53 2.64 6.28 -12.42
C LEU A 53 3.03 5.60 -13.74
N ASN A 54 4.25 5.07 -13.83
CA ASN A 54 4.71 4.30 -14.98
C ASN A 54 4.29 2.82 -14.87
N ILE A 55 3.02 2.59 -14.53
CA ILE A 55 2.41 1.27 -14.37
C ILE A 55 0.92 1.38 -14.69
N ARG A 56 0.41 0.42 -15.48
CA ARG A 56 -1.01 0.38 -15.87
C ARG A 56 -1.81 -0.65 -15.11
N GLU A 57 -1.21 -1.81 -14.83
CA GLU A 57 -1.83 -2.86 -14.05
C GLU A 57 -1.03 -3.09 -12.78
N ILE A 58 -1.74 -3.18 -11.66
CA ILE A 58 -1.16 -3.52 -10.37
C ILE A 58 -1.67 -4.92 -10.01
N THR A 59 -0.73 -5.78 -9.63
CA THR A 59 -1.01 -7.11 -9.08
C THR A 59 -0.65 -7.17 -7.60
N PHE A 60 -1.06 -8.24 -6.93
CA PHE A 60 -0.67 -8.50 -5.54
C PHE A 60 0.86 -8.47 -5.35
N GLU A 61 1.60 -9.07 -6.27
CA GLU A 61 3.07 -9.15 -6.25
C GLU A 61 3.73 -7.79 -6.34
N ASN A 62 3.11 -6.82 -7.02
CA ASN A 62 3.64 -5.46 -7.07
C ASN A 62 3.27 -4.69 -5.79
N LEU A 63 2.01 -4.81 -5.38
CA LEU A 63 1.45 -4.01 -4.30
C LEU A 63 2.00 -4.38 -2.90
N ILE A 64 2.29 -5.67 -2.66
CA ILE A 64 2.71 -6.13 -1.32
C ILE A 64 4.09 -5.63 -0.90
N PHE A 65 4.93 -5.22 -1.85
CA PHE A 65 6.23 -4.63 -1.56
C PHE A 65 6.10 -3.17 -1.16
N LYS A 66 5.27 -2.40 -1.88
CA LYS A 66 5.13 -0.96 -1.69
C LYS A 66 3.75 -0.47 -2.11
N ASN A 67 3.12 0.34 -1.25
CA ASN A 67 1.97 1.15 -1.65
C ASN A 67 2.46 2.30 -2.54
N ILE A 68 1.94 2.38 -3.76
CA ILE A 68 2.29 3.40 -4.75
C ILE A 68 1.09 4.25 -5.16
N LEU A 69 -0.09 3.97 -4.60
CA LEU A 69 -1.34 4.67 -4.90
C LEU A 69 -1.75 5.55 -3.72
N ASN A 70 -2.25 6.74 -4.01
CA ASN A 70 -2.81 7.65 -3.00
C ASN A 70 -4.27 7.31 -2.75
N SER A 71 -4.78 7.48 -1.52
CA SER A 71 -6.18 7.16 -1.18
C SER A 71 -7.18 7.80 -2.14
N ALA A 72 -7.00 9.10 -2.41
CA ALA A 72 -7.90 9.90 -3.25
C ALA A 72 -8.04 9.38 -4.69
N THR A 73 -7.12 8.53 -5.18
CA THR A 73 -7.19 7.99 -6.55
C THR A 73 -8.06 6.74 -6.66
N LEU A 74 -8.37 6.09 -5.55
CA LEU A 74 -8.92 4.73 -5.53
C LEU A 74 -10.45 4.69 -5.65
N VAL A 75 -10.96 3.75 -6.47
CA VAL A 75 -12.36 3.31 -6.49
C VAL A 75 -12.41 1.79 -6.57
N PHE A 76 -13.12 1.18 -5.62
CA PHE A 76 -13.28 -0.26 -5.46
C PHE A 76 -14.70 -0.69 -5.77
N ARG A 77 -14.87 -1.92 -6.27
CA ARG A 77 -16.16 -2.62 -6.18
C ARG A 77 -16.44 -2.95 -4.73
N ALA A 78 -17.63 -2.63 -4.22
CA ALA A 78 -17.96 -2.82 -2.81
C ALA A 78 -17.92 -4.29 -2.35
N ASN A 79 -18.14 -5.23 -3.27
CA ASN A 79 -18.07 -6.68 -3.00
C ASN A 79 -16.67 -7.29 -3.17
N SER A 80 -15.67 -6.51 -3.61
CA SER A 80 -14.30 -7.00 -3.83
C SER A 80 -13.53 -7.30 -2.54
N PHE A 81 -14.02 -6.82 -1.40
CA PHE A 81 -13.38 -7.05 -0.12
C PHE A 81 -14.38 -7.26 1.01
N ARG A 82 -13.95 -8.06 1.99
CA ARG A 82 -14.55 -8.12 3.32
C ARG A 82 -13.44 -7.84 4.32
N LEU A 83 -13.61 -6.80 5.12
CA LEU A 83 -12.60 -6.43 6.10
C LEU A 83 -12.55 -7.49 7.21
N PRO A 84 -11.37 -8.05 7.53
CA PRO A 84 -11.23 -8.95 8.66
C PRO A 84 -11.36 -8.18 9.99
N ASP A 85 -11.78 -8.83 11.06
CA ASP A 85 -12.03 -8.17 12.36
C ASP A 85 -10.80 -7.42 12.90
N TYR A 86 -9.61 -7.92 12.61
CA TYR A 86 -8.35 -7.28 13.02
C TYR A 86 -7.97 -6.06 12.18
N PHE A 87 -8.73 -5.71 11.15
CA PHE A 87 -8.46 -4.58 10.25
C PHE A 87 -8.31 -3.27 11.03
N VAL A 88 -9.14 -3.06 12.05
CA VAL A 88 -9.12 -1.85 12.91
C VAL A 88 -7.80 -1.65 13.66
N HIS A 89 -6.93 -2.68 13.72
CA HIS A 89 -5.61 -2.60 14.33
C HIS A 89 -4.48 -2.33 13.32
N LEU A 90 -4.80 -2.22 12.03
CA LEU A 90 -3.86 -1.86 10.97
C LEU A 90 -3.78 -0.34 10.85
N GLU A 91 -2.57 0.18 10.73
CA GLU A 91 -2.31 1.64 10.73
C GLU A 91 -2.23 2.24 9.31
N THR A 92 -2.30 1.38 8.29
CA THR A 92 -2.28 1.72 6.86
C THR A 92 -3.53 1.13 6.21
N GLY A 93 -4.68 1.75 6.50
CA GLY A 93 -5.99 1.20 6.12
C GLY A 93 -6.20 1.16 4.60
N ASP A 94 -5.79 2.21 3.90
CA ASP A 94 -5.81 2.31 2.44
C ASP A 94 -5.03 1.17 1.77
N TRP A 95 -3.78 0.93 2.19
CA TRP A 95 -2.95 -0.14 1.65
C TRP A 95 -3.52 -1.53 2.01
N ALA A 96 -4.10 -1.67 3.20
CA ALA A 96 -4.78 -2.90 3.60
C ALA A 96 -6.00 -3.20 2.73
N ILE A 97 -6.86 -2.21 2.46
CA ILE A 97 -8.03 -2.38 1.59
C ILE A 97 -7.58 -2.77 0.18
N GLN A 98 -6.56 -2.11 -0.37
CA GLN A 98 -6.01 -2.47 -1.68
C GLN A 98 -5.52 -3.92 -1.71
N LEU A 99 -4.72 -4.33 -0.71
CA LEU A 99 -4.20 -5.70 -0.62
C LEU A 99 -5.29 -6.75 -0.40
N ILE A 100 -6.37 -6.42 0.30
CA ILE A 100 -7.50 -7.34 0.46
C ILE A 100 -8.28 -7.46 -0.85
N SER A 101 -8.52 -6.32 -1.51
CA SER A 101 -9.35 -6.24 -2.73
C SER A 101 -8.67 -6.82 -3.96
N ILE A 102 -7.34 -6.88 -3.99
CA ILE A 102 -6.60 -7.42 -5.13
C ILE A 102 -6.51 -8.95 -5.12
N LYS A 103 -7.00 -9.62 -4.07
CA LYS A 103 -6.99 -11.08 -4.00
C LYS A 103 -7.68 -11.68 -5.22
N ASP A 104 -6.96 -12.54 -5.93
CA ASP A 104 -7.40 -13.23 -7.15
C ASP A 104 -7.88 -12.29 -8.28
N SER A 105 -7.38 -11.04 -8.28
CA SER A 105 -7.74 -9.98 -9.21
C SER A 105 -6.53 -9.08 -9.51
N LYS A 106 -6.73 -8.06 -10.34
CA LYS A 106 -5.80 -6.95 -10.54
C LYS A 106 -6.49 -5.60 -10.35
N ALA A 107 -5.71 -4.53 -10.42
CA ALA A 107 -6.20 -3.16 -10.48
C ALA A 107 -5.62 -2.41 -11.66
N PHE A 108 -6.38 -1.45 -12.18
CA PHE A 108 -5.99 -0.64 -13.33
C PHE A 108 -5.70 0.81 -12.94
N VAL A 109 -4.70 1.42 -13.56
CA VAL A 109 -4.35 2.84 -13.40
C VAL A 109 -4.71 3.58 -14.69
N LEU A 110 -5.74 4.43 -14.61
CA LEU A 110 -6.12 5.34 -15.69
C LEU A 110 -5.03 6.41 -15.90
N GLU A 111 -4.87 6.87 -17.14
CA GLU A 111 -3.85 7.87 -17.50
C GLU A 111 -4.19 9.29 -17.01
N ASP A 112 -5.46 9.58 -16.73
CA ASP A 112 -5.96 10.88 -16.28
C ASP A 112 -5.35 11.32 -14.94
N PHE A 113 -5.29 12.65 -14.74
CA PHE A 113 -4.98 13.29 -13.47
C PHE A 113 -6.25 13.90 -12.86
N MET A 114 -6.79 13.27 -11.82
CA MET A 114 -8.13 13.63 -11.32
C MET A 114 -8.16 13.98 -9.82
N SER A 115 -7.01 14.04 -9.16
CA SER A 115 -6.89 14.41 -7.74
C SER A 115 -5.61 15.17 -7.43
N VAL A 116 -5.61 15.85 -6.29
CA VAL A 116 -4.45 16.50 -5.69
C VAL A 116 -4.19 15.90 -4.32
N TYR A 117 -3.01 15.29 -4.18
CA TYR A 117 -2.46 14.84 -2.90
C TYR A 117 -1.73 16.01 -2.23
N ARG A 118 -2.24 16.49 -1.08
CA ARG A 118 -1.61 17.62 -0.37
C ARG A 118 -0.57 17.14 0.63
N ILE A 119 0.65 17.62 0.46
CA ILE A 119 1.77 17.27 1.34
C ILE A 119 1.98 18.38 2.35
N HIS A 120 1.53 18.15 3.58
CA HIS A 120 1.75 19.05 4.71
C HIS A 120 3.02 18.66 5.48
N GLU A 121 3.72 19.64 6.07
CA GLU A 121 4.91 19.36 6.90
C GLU A 121 4.58 18.51 8.12
N LYS A 122 3.34 18.63 8.63
CA LYS A 122 2.82 17.87 9.77
C LYS A 122 2.09 16.58 9.36
N SER A 123 2.07 16.21 8.08
CA SER A 123 1.43 14.95 7.66
C SER A 123 2.06 13.78 8.44
N LEU A 124 1.23 12.82 8.85
CA LEU A 124 1.65 11.68 9.68
C LEU A 124 2.88 10.97 9.10
N TRP A 125 2.91 10.76 7.78
CA TRP A 125 4.01 10.10 7.09
C TRP A 125 5.31 10.91 7.05
N ASN A 126 5.24 12.24 7.15
CA ASN A 126 6.41 13.12 7.15
C ASN A 126 7.02 13.29 8.54
N THR A 127 6.27 12.96 9.60
CA THR A 127 6.68 13.18 11.00
C THR A 127 7.19 11.92 11.69
N ILE A 128 6.88 10.73 11.16
CA ILE A 128 7.34 9.46 11.74
C ILE A 128 8.75 9.08 11.26
N SER A 129 9.49 8.38 12.13
CA SER A 129 10.84 7.92 11.79
C SER A 129 10.82 6.85 10.69
N LYS A 130 11.90 6.74 9.90
CA LYS A 130 12.09 5.63 8.94
C LYS A 130 11.87 4.26 9.58
N LYS A 131 12.33 4.08 10.83
CA LYS A 131 12.13 2.85 11.59
C LYS A 131 10.64 2.58 11.83
N GLU A 132 9.90 3.59 12.24
CA GLU A 132 8.46 3.47 12.47
C GLU A 132 7.70 3.16 11.19
N MET A 133 7.98 3.87 10.08
CA MET A 133 7.40 3.57 8.75
C MET A 133 7.62 2.10 8.36
N CYS A 134 8.84 1.59 8.58
CA CYS A 134 9.19 0.21 8.31
C CYS A 134 8.34 -0.75 9.17
N LEU A 135 8.24 -0.50 10.48
CA LEU A 135 7.48 -1.33 11.41
C LEU A 135 5.99 -1.35 11.10
N LYS A 136 5.39 -0.21 10.74
CA LYS A 136 3.98 -0.14 10.30
C LYS A 136 3.74 -0.99 9.06
N GLY A 137 4.61 -0.88 8.05
CA GLY A 137 4.53 -1.72 6.86
C GLY A 137 4.71 -3.22 7.15
N ILE A 138 5.65 -3.58 8.03
CA ILE A 138 5.81 -4.98 8.47
C ILE A 138 4.58 -5.48 9.22
N LYS A 139 3.96 -4.64 10.06
CA LYS A 139 2.71 -4.97 10.77
C LYS A 139 1.60 -5.28 9.78
N LEU A 140 1.43 -4.45 8.75
CA LEU A 140 0.48 -4.71 7.66
C LEU A 140 0.78 -6.03 6.95
N GLN A 141 2.01 -6.21 6.47
CA GLN A 141 2.41 -7.41 5.73
C GLN A 141 2.19 -8.69 6.56
N LYS A 142 2.47 -8.65 7.87
CA LYS A 142 2.13 -9.75 8.78
C LYS A 142 0.61 -9.96 8.92
N GLY A 143 -0.17 -8.88 8.94
CA GLY A 143 -1.63 -8.95 8.86
C GLY A 143 -2.10 -9.63 7.58
N MET A 144 -1.44 -9.39 6.44
CA MET A 144 -1.78 -10.05 5.18
C MET A 144 -1.44 -11.54 5.17
N LYS A 145 -0.45 -12.01 5.94
CA LYS A 145 -0.25 -13.46 6.16
C LYS A 145 -1.39 -14.11 6.96
N LYS A 146 -2.18 -13.35 7.70
CA LYS A 146 -3.39 -13.90 8.34
C LYS A 146 -4.56 -13.97 7.35
N PHE A 147 -4.57 -13.08 6.37
CA PHE A 147 -5.62 -12.96 5.36
C PHE A 147 -5.45 -13.98 4.22
N TYR A 148 -4.25 -14.04 3.66
CA TYR A 148 -3.88 -15.00 2.63
C TYR A 148 -3.32 -16.26 3.28
N VAL A 149 -4.01 -17.38 3.13
CA VAL A 149 -3.65 -18.66 3.77
C VAL A 149 -2.86 -19.59 2.86
N ASP A 150 -2.77 -19.27 1.57
CA ASP A 150 -2.04 -20.07 0.59
C ASP A 150 -0.52 -19.87 0.70
N GLU A 151 0.22 -20.91 0.30
CA GLU A 151 1.68 -20.96 0.41
C GLU A 151 2.36 -19.90 -0.45
N TYR A 152 1.82 -19.64 -1.64
CA TYR A 152 2.37 -18.69 -2.60
C TYR A 152 2.38 -17.26 -2.05
N SER A 153 1.24 -16.79 -1.56
CA SER A 153 1.10 -15.48 -0.92
C SER A 153 2.00 -15.37 0.29
N HIS A 154 2.05 -16.39 1.15
CA HIS A 154 2.94 -16.44 2.30
C HIS A 154 4.42 -16.27 1.93
N LYS A 155 4.87 -16.93 0.85
CA LYS A 155 6.25 -16.83 0.34
C LYS A 155 6.56 -15.41 -0.13
N ILE A 156 5.67 -14.81 -0.92
CA ILE A 156 5.86 -13.45 -1.44
C ILE A 156 5.82 -12.42 -0.31
N ILE A 157 4.86 -12.51 0.61
CA ILE A 157 4.77 -11.60 1.75
C ILE A 157 6.05 -11.69 2.61
N SER A 158 6.59 -12.90 2.80
CA SER A 158 7.87 -13.09 3.51
C SER A 158 9.02 -12.36 2.80
N LYS A 159 9.10 -12.48 1.48
CA LYS A 159 10.08 -11.77 0.65
C LYS A 159 9.91 -10.25 0.78
N ALA A 160 8.68 -9.75 0.69
CA ALA A 160 8.37 -8.33 0.82
C ALA A 160 8.77 -7.74 2.20
N ILE A 161 8.57 -8.51 3.29
CA ILE A 161 9.04 -8.13 4.63
C ILE A 161 10.57 -8.04 4.69
N LEU A 162 11.28 -8.97 4.06
CA LEU A 162 12.75 -8.97 4.03
C LEU A 162 13.30 -7.78 3.24
N GLU A 163 12.75 -7.51 2.06
CA GLU A 163 13.16 -6.36 1.24
C GLU A 163 12.87 -5.03 1.95
N ARG A 164 11.69 -4.88 2.57
CA ARG A 164 11.37 -3.68 3.37
C ARG A 164 12.34 -3.47 4.52
N LYS A 165 12.79 -4.54 5.20
CA LYS A 165 13.82 -4.41 6.26
C LYS A 165 15.14 -3.89 5.68
N LYS A 166 15.57 -4.40 4.52
CA LYS A 166 16.79 -3.95 3.84
C LYS A 166 16.69 -2.49 3.42
N GLU A 167 15.60 -2.10 2.75
CA GLU A 167 15.35 -0.73 2.28
C GLU A 167 15.44 0.30 3.42
N PHE A 168 14.90 -0.04 4.58
CA PHE A 168 14.90 0.84 5.75
C PHE A 168 16.10 0.65 6.68
N GLY A 169 17.13 -0.10 6.27
CA GLY A 169 18.37 -0.30 7.03
C GLY A 169 18.22 -1.10 8.32
N LEU A 170 17.09 -1.80 8.51
CA LEU A 170 16.91 -2.71 9.63
C LEU A 170 17.64 -4.02 9.32
N LYS A 171 18.82 -4.22 9.91
CA LYS A 171 19.57 -5.49 9.76
C LYS A 171 18.63 -6.67 10.02
N SER A 172 18.53 -7.57 9.05
CA SER A 172 17.92 -8.86 9.30
C SER A 172 18.80 -9.53 10.36
N ASN A 173 18.21 -9.88 11.52
CA ASN A 173 18.86 -10.80 12.44
C ASN A 173 18.90 -12.17 11.75
N THR A 174 19.79 -12.34 10.78
CA THR A 174 20.06 -13.63 10.15
C THR A 174 20.58 -14.58 11.24
N PHE A 175 20.36 -15.87 11.04
CA PHE A 175 20.95 -16.91 11.89
C PHE A 175 22.47 -16.67 12.07
N LEU A 176 23.15 -16.31 10.98
CA LEU A 176 24.56 -15.89 10.97
C LEU A 176 24.85 -14.68 11.89
N SER A 177 24.04 -13.63 11.87
CA SER A 177 24.25 -12.48 12.78
C SER A 177 24.02 -12.82 14.26
N LYS A 178 23.10 -13.76 14.55
CA LYS A 178 22.88 -14.26 15.91
C LYS A 178 24.04 -15.15 16.36
N LEU A 179 24.54 -15.99 15.47
CA LEU A 179 25.68 -16.85 15.69
C LEU A 179 26.96 -16.03 15.92
N MET A 180 27.23 -15.02 15.10
CA MET A 180 28.37 -14.11 15.27
C MET A 180 28.27 -13.30 16.56
N LYS A 181 27.08 -12.82 16.94
CA LYS A 181 26.89 -12.17 18.26
C LYS A 181 27.19 -13.12 19.41
N LYS A 182 26.74 -14.38 19.32
CA LYS A 182 27.00 -15.41 20.34
C LYS A 182 28.49 -15.76 20.46
N ILE A 183 29.19 -15.86 19.33
CA ILE A 183 30.65 -16.09 19.29
C ILE A 183 31.41 -14.89 19.86
N SER A 184 31.03 -13.66 19.49
CA SER A 184 31.68 -12.44 19.98
C SER A 184 31.48 -12.20 21.49
N PHE A 185 30.39 -12.72 22.06
CA PHE A 185 30.11 -12.64 23.49
C PHE A 185 30.98 -13.62 24.29
N ASN A 186 31.25 -14.81 23.74
CA ASN A 186 32.11 -15.82 24.38
C ASN A 186 33.61 -15.45 24.35
N TRP A 187 34.06 -14.64 23.39
CA TRP A 187 35.44 -14.16 23.33
C TRP A 187 35.75 -12.98 24.26
N LYS A 188 34.75 -12.40 24.94
CA LYS A 188 34.94 -11.34 25.94
C LYS A 188 35.01 -11.86 27.38
N ILE A 189 34.93 -13.18 27.58
CA ILE A 189 34.94 -13.86 28.89
C ILE A 189 36.20 -14.75 29.04
N LEU A 190 37.21 -14.55 28.20
CA LEU A 190 38.55 -15.11 28.33
C LEU A 190 39.56 -13.95 28.32
#